data_AF-A0A7J5EKG2-F1
#
_entry.id   AF-A0A7J5EKG2-F1
#
_cell.length_a   1.000
_cell.length_b   1.000
_cell.length_c   1.000
_cell.angle_alpha   90.00
_cell.angle_beta   90.00
_cell.angle_gamma   90.00
#
_symmetry.space_group_name_H-M   'P 1'
#
loop_
_entity.id
_entity.type
_entity.pdbx_description
1 polymer ?
#
loop_
_entity_poly.entity_id
_entity_poly.type
_entity_poly.pdbx_seq_one_letter_code
_entity_poly.pdbx_strand_id
1 'polypeptide(L)'
;MRSKHTHPDHNAAIDTLAELAGNEVAALVLHHLELSRHVGFQLMEREVTHLAGECHSHDKPHEGRYSRWGRNPGSLAVGGQKLPVAVPRVYDAETGKTFSSQIYHEMRQAAEPPPYVIESLFRGLGSRNLELVTEALMDSFGLSKSRVSELFVEHSAAILEEFLQRRLDESTYVAVFIDGKCIQGQNIVSVIGVTEAGEKYRWG
;
A
#
# COMPACT_ATOMS: atom_id res chain seq x y z
N MET A 1 22.98 -10.35 18.34
CA MET A 1 21.87 -9.50 18.79
C MET A 1 20.97 -9.21 17.59
N ARG A 2 19.83 -9.89 17.46
CA ARG A 2 18.83 -9.58 16.42
C ARG A 2 17.99 -8.39 16.89
N SER A 3 18.06 -7.30 16.13
CA SER A 3 17.21 -6.13 16.31
C SER A 3 15.75 -6.56 16.32
N LYS A 4 15.00 -6.16 17.36
CA LYS A 4 13.55 -6.30 17.41
C LYS A 4 13.00 -5.34 16.35
N HIS A 5 12.53 -5.87 15.22
CA HIS A 5 11.66 -5.11 14.33
C HIS A 5 10.34 -4.89 15.06
N THR A 6 10.25 -3.76 15.75
CA THR A 6 8.98 -3.16 16.18
C THR A 6 8.18 -2.86 14.92
N HIS A 7 7.04 -3.54 14.76
CA HIS A 7 6.03 -3.15 13.78
C HIS A 7 5.67 -1.67 14.00
N PRO A 8 5.64 -0.84 12.95
CA PRO A 8 5.11 0.52 13.05
C PRO A 8 3.66 0.45 13.53
N ASP A 9 3.28 1.43 14.34
CA ASP A 9 1.95 1.52 14.94
C ASP A 9 0.91 1.62 13.82
N HIS A 10 0.08 0.58 13.66
CA HIS A 10 -0.96 0.50 12.63
C HIS A 10 -1.88 1.74 12.66
N ASN A 11 -2.00 2.35 13.83
CA ASN A 11 -2.75 3.57 14.08
C ASN A 11 -2.18 4.79 13.34
N ALA A 12 -0.87 4.90 13.13
CA ALA A 12 -0.28 6.06 12.45
C ALA A 12 -0.62 6.12 10.95
N ALA A 13 -0.67 4.95 10.30
CA ALA A 13 -1.11 4.85 8.90
C ALA A 13 -2.62 5.12 8.75
N ILE A 14 -3.40 4.67 9.74
CA ILE A 14 -4.83 4.95 9.88
C ILE A 14 -5.08 6.47 10.01
N ASP A 15 -4.34 7.15 10.87
CA ASP A 15 -4.48 8.59 11.12
C ASP A 15 -4.12 9.42 9.88
N THR A 16 -3.08 9.01 9.15
CA THR A 16 -2.63 9.71 7.93
C THR A 16 -3.65 9.57 6.78
N LEU A 17 -4.27 8.39 6.63
CA LEU A 17 -5.34 8.17 5.65
C LEU A 17 -6.63 8.91 6.05
N ALA A 18 -6.92 9.03 7.34
CA ALA A 18 -8.04 9.79 7.87
C ALA A 18 -7.91 11.30 7.65
N GLU A 19 -6.70 11.86 7.77
CA GLU A 19 -6.42 13.26 7.45
C GLU A 19 -6.57 13.58 5.95
N LEU A 20 -6.26 12.62 5.06
CA LEU A 20 -6.27 12.84 3.61
C LEU A 20 -7.64 12.66 2.94
N ALA A 21 -8.50 11.77 3.45
CA ALA A 21 -9.77 11.40 2.79
C ALA A 21 -11.03 12.02 3.42
N GLY A 22 -10.89 12.67 4.58
CA GLY A 22 -12.02 12.99 5.46
C GLY A 22 -12.40 11.79 6.33
N ASN A 23 -12.69 12.06 7.61
CA ASN A 23 -12.80 11.07 8.69
C ASN A 23 -13.77 9.90 8.36
N GLU A 24 -14.90 10.18 7.70
CA GLU A 24 -15.93 9.17 7.41
C GLU A 24 -15.54 8.19 6.29
N VAL A 25 -14.89 8.67 5.23
CA VAL A 25 -14.46 7.82 4.10
C VAL A 25 -13.30 6.93 4.53
N ALA A 26 -12.36 7.45 5.31
CA ALA A 26 -11.28 6.66 5.88
C ALA A 26 -11.80 5.58 6.83
N ALA A 27 -12.75 5.90 7.72
CA ALA A 27 -13.35 4.92 8.62
C ALA A 27 -14.03 3.77 7.85
N LEU A 28 -14.74 4.07 6.76
CA LEU A 28 -15.37 3.04 5.92
C LEU A 28 -14.34 2.10 5.26
N VAL A 29 -13.26 2.67 4.71
CA VAL A 29 -12.18 1.89 4.09
C VAL A 29 -11.52 0.98 5.13
N LEU A 30 -11.22 1.50 6.32
CA LEU A 30 -10.61 0.71 7.38
C LEU A 30 -11.52 -0.43 7.83
N HIS A 31 -12.81 -0.17 8.05
CA HIS A 31 -13.77 -1.22 8.37
C HIS A 31 -13.86 -2.30 7.27
N HIS A 32 -13.82 -1.90 6.00
CA HIS A 32 -13.80 -2.85 4.90
C HIS A 32 -12.57 -3.78 4.95
N LEU A 33 -11.39 -3.23 5.26
CA LEU A 33 -10.18 -4.02 5.42
C LEU A 33 -10.31 -4.97 6.61
N GLU A 34 -10.77 -4.51 7.77
CA GLU A 34 -10.95 -5.37 8.94
C GLU A 34 -11.92 -6.53 8.69
N LEU A 35 -13.04 -6.25 8.02
CA LEU A 35 -14.01 -7.28 7.63
C LEU A 35 -13.37 -8.28 6.67
N SER A 36 -12.61 -7.81 5.69
CA SER A 36 -11.90 -8.67 4.74
C SER A 36 -10.88 -9.57 5.45
N ARG A 37 -10.15 -9.04 6.44
CA ARG A 37 -9.26 -9.81 7.33
C ARG A 37 -10.01 -10.93 8.03
N HIS A 38 -11.17 -10.59 8.61
CA HIS A 38 -11.96 -11.51 9.40
C HIS A 38 -12.53 -12.64 8.55
N VAL A 39 -13.11 -12.29 7.39
CA VAL A 39 -13.64 -13.27 6.42
C VAL A 39 -12.53 -14.20 5.93
N GLY A 40 -11.38 -13.65 5.54
CA GLY A 40 -10.24 -14.46 5.10
C GLY A 40 -9.77 -15.43 6.18
N PHE A 41 -9.65 -14.95 7.42
CA PHE A 41 -9.33 -15.80 8.58
C PHE A 41 -10.35 -16.92 8.79
N GLN A 42 -11.64 -16.62 8.72
CA GLN A 42 -12.70 -17.62 8.89
C GLN A 42 -12.69 -18.69 7.78
N LEU A 43 -12.38 -18.31 6.54
CA LEU A 43 -12.27 -19.26 5.44
C LEU A 43 -11.09 -20.23 5.67
N MET A 44 -9.92 -19.70 6.06
CA MET A 44 -8.76 -20.53 6.43
C MET A 44 -9.09 -21.46 7.62
N GLU A 45 -9.74 -20.96 8.66
CA GLU A 45 -10.15 -21.77 9.81
C GLU A 45 -11.16 -22.86 9.44
N ARG A 46 -12.08 -22.59 8.51
CA ARG A 46 -13.02 -23.60 8.02
C ARG A 46 -12.29 -24.77 7.33
N GLU A 47 -11.31 -24.47 6.49
CA GLU A 47 -10.49 -25.50 5.86
C GLU A 47 -9.72 -26.32 6.90
N VAL A 48 -9.09 -25.64 7.87
CA VAL A 48 -8.39 -26.31 8.98
C VAL A 48 -9.34 -27.17 9.82
N THR A 49 -10.56 -26.71 10.04
CA THR A 49 -11.60 -27.48 10.75
C THR A 49 -12.02 -28.71 9.98
N HIS A 50 -12.15 -28.62 8.66
CA HIS A 50 -12.43 -29.76 7.80
C HIS A 50 -11.31 -30.81 7.87
N LEU A 51 -10.04 -30.38 7.91
CA LEU A 51 -8.88 -31.28 7.96
C LEU A 51 -8.64 -31.87 9.35
N ALA A 52 -8.62 -31.04 10.39
CA ALA A 52 -8.14 -31.39 11.72
C ALA A 52 -9.24 -31.44 12.79
N GLY A 53 -10.48 -31.12 12.43
CA GLY A 53 -11.62 -31.04 13.34
C GLY A 53 -11.72 -29.71 14.10
N GLU A 54 -12.78 -29.60 14.91
CA GLU A 54 -13.00 -28.47 15.79
C GLU A 54 -11.87 -28.30 16.81
N CYS A 55 -11.64 -27.07 17.25
CA CYS A 55 -10.61 -26.82 18.24
C CYS A 55 -10.93 -27.56 19.54
N HIS A 56 -9.95 -28.30 20.07
CA HIS A 56 -10.08 -29.13 21.27
C HIS A 56 -11.07 -30.31 21.14
N SER A 57 -11.52 -30.65 19.92
CA SER A 57 -12.32 -31.86 19.72
C SER A 57 -11.47 -33.12 19.87
N HIS A 58 -12.05 -34.12 20.54
CA HIS A 58 -11.51 -35.49 20.58
C HIS A 58 -11.96 -36.31 19.37
N ASP A 59 -13.04 -35.91 18.70
CA ASP A 59 -13.47 -36.48 17.43
C ASP A 59 -12.65 -35.86 16.30
N LYS A 60 -11.79 -36.68 15.68
CA LYS A 60 -10.80 -36.25 14.70
C LYS A 60 -11.14 -36.77 13.30
N PRO A 61 -11.34 -35.87 12.32
CA PRO A 61 -11.44 -36.26 10.92
C PRO A 61 -10.18 -36.98 10.44
N HIS A 62 -10.30 -37.68 9.31
CA HIS A 62 -9.17 -38.36 8.64
C HIS A 62 -8.36 -39.25 9.60
N GLU A 63 -9.03 -39.96 10.51
CA GLU A 63 -8.41 -40.87 11.49
C GLU A 63 -7.34 -40.19 12.37
N GLY A 64 -7.41 -38.87 12.52
CA GLY A 64 -6.43 -38.09 13.29
C GLY A 64 -5.10 -37.83 12.57
N ARG A 65 -5.03 -38.05 11.25
CA ARG A 65 -3.87 -37.71 10.42
C ARG A 65 -3.45 -36.25 10.57
N TYR A 66 -4.42 -35.34 10.57
CA TYR A 66 -4.16 -33.90 10.63
C TYR A 66 -4.43 -33.34 12.03
N SER A 67 -3.61 -32.39 12.45
CA SER A 67 -3.77 -31.71 13.74
C SER A 67 -3.44 -30.22 13.65
N ARG A 68 -4.10 -29.40 14.47
CA ARG A 68 -3.83 -27.96 14.55
C ARG A 68 -2.46 -27.72 15.19
N TRP A 69 -1.64 -26.85 14.59
CA TRP A 69 -0.24 -26.62 15.00
C TRP A 69 0.10 -25.15 15.27
N GLY A 70 -0.90 -24.36 15.66
CA GLY A 70 -0.75 -22.93 15.93
C GLY A 70 -0.85 -22.07 14.67
N ARG A 71 -0.20 -20.91 14.68
CA ARG A 71 -0.31 -19.89 13.62
C ARG A 71 1.04 -19.29 13.27
N ASN A 72 1.21 -18.89 12.02
CA ASN A 72 2.35 -18.10 11.54
C ASN A 72 1.89 -16.68 11.17
N PRO A 73 2.75 -15.66 11.31
CA PRO A 73 2.49 -14.37 10.69
C PRO A 73 2.47 -14.50 9.17
N GLY A 74 1.47 -13.91 8.53
CA GLY A 74 1.32 -13.85 7.08
C GLY A 74 0.52 -12.62 6.66
N SER A 75 0.13 -12.55 5.39
CA SER A 75 -0.71 -11.45 4.86
C SER A 75 -1.65 -11.93 3.76
N LEU A 76 -2.80 -11.27 3.65
CA LEU A 76 -3.80 -11.45 2.60
C LEU A 76 -3.77 -10.27 1.64
N ALA A 77 -4.05 -10.53 0.37
CA ALA A 77 -4.25 -9.47 -0.61
C ALA A 77 -5.71 -9.01 -0.62
N VAL A 78 -5.95 -7.73 -0.35
CA VAL A 78 -7.30 -7.14 -0.39
C VAL A 78 -7.22 -5.79 -1.09
N GLY A 79 -7.88 -5.64 -2.24
CA GLY A 79 -7.93 -4.35 -2.95
C GLY A 79 -6.55 -3.77 -3.32
N GLY A 80 -5.56 -4.63 -3.57
CA GLY A 80 -4.17 -4.26 -3.82
C GLY A 80 -3.30 -4.09 -2.56
N GLN A 81 -3.91 -4.06 -1.37
CA GLN A 81 -3.23 -3.94 -0.08
C GLN A 81 -2.83 -5.29 0.49
N LYS A 82 -1.76 -5.32 1.30
CA LYS A 82 -1.35 -6.49 2.08
C LYS A 82 -1.82 -6.33 3.52
N LEU A 83 -2.77 -7.17 3.89
CA LEU A 83 -3.40 -7.14 5.20
C LEU A 83 -2.79 -8.21 6.10
N PRO A 84 -2.11 -7.86 7.21
CA PRO A 84 -1.50 -8.84 8.10
C PRO A 84 -2.55 -9.76 8.73
N VAL A 85 -2.24 -11.05 8.79
CA VAL A 85 -3.11 -12.08 9.36
C VAL A 85 -2.30 -13.18 10.06
N ALA A 86 -2.86 -13.77 11.11
CA ALA A 86 -2.30 -14.96 11.74
C ALA A 86 -2.78 -16.23 11.01
N VAL A 87 -1.95 -16.75 10.12
CA VAL A 87 -2.27 -17.89 9.24
C VAL A 87 -2.23 -19.19 10.04
N PRO A 88 -3.33 -19.96 10.12
CA PRO A 88 -3.34 -21.22 10.85
C PRO A 88 -2.51 -22.30 10.15
N ARG A 89 -1.93 -23.17 10.96
CA ARG A 89 -1.08 -24.28 10.51
C ARG A 89 -1.71 -25.62 10.82
N VAL A 90 -1.52 -26.54 9.90
CA VAL A 90 -1.88 -27.95 10.06
C VAL A 90 -0.60 -28.77 10.09
N TYR A 91 -0.52 -29.71 11.02
CA TYR A 91 0.50 -30.74 11.07
C TYR A 91 -0.07 -32.04 10.48
N ASP A 92 0.66 -32.64 9.56
CA ASP A 92 0.37 -33.94 8.98
C ASP A 92 1.24 -35.01 9.66
N ALA A 93 0.59 -35.93 10.38
CA ALA A 93 1.26 -36.99 11.13
C ALA A 93 1.90 -38.04 10.21
N GLU A 94 1.43 -38.21 8.97
CA GLU A 94 2.04 -39.16 8.03
C GLU A 94 3.36 -38.63 7.47
N THR A 95 3.40 -37.35 7.10
CA THR A 95 4.59 -36.74 6.48
C THR A 95 5.53 -36.10 7.50
N GLY A 96 5.06 -35.91 8.74
CA GLY A 96 5.81 -35.23 9.81
C GLY A 96 6.02 -33.74 9.57
N LYS A 97 5.28 -33.12 8.64
CA LYS A 97 5.46 -31.73 8.21
C LYS A 97 4.26 -30.87 8.57
N THR A 98 4.51 -29.57 8.68
CA THR A 98 3.45 -28.57 8.83
C THR A 98 3.24 -27.80 7.54
N PHE A 99 2.00 -27.51 7.21
CA PHE A 99 1.61 -26.69 6.06
C PHE A 99 0.56 -25.64 6.45
N SER A 100 0.35 -24.65 5.58
CA SER A 100 -0.70 -23.64 5.71
C SER A 100 -1.89 -24.02 4.84
N SER A 101 -3.07 -23.49 5.14
CA SER A 101 -4.29 -23.77 4.37
C SER A 101 -4.12 -23.43 2.87
N GLN A 102 -4.74 -24.22 2.00
CA GLN A 102 -4.74 -23.99 0.55
C GLN A 102 -5.42 -22.66 0.20
N ILE A 103 -6.52 -22.33 0.89
CA ILE A 103 -7.21 -21.03 0.76
C ILE A 103 -6.24 -19.87 1.04
N TYR A 104 -5.35 -20.00 2.03
CA TYR A 104 -4.33 -18.97 2.27
C TYR A 104 -3.43 -18.77 1.04
N HIS A 105 -3.00 -19.84 0.38
CA HIS A 105 -2.14 -19.76 -0.79
C HIS A 105 -2.83 -19.02 -1.96
N GLU A 106 -4.13 -19.22 -2.11
CA GLU A 106 -4.95 -18.52 -3.12
C GLU A 106 -5.14 -17.04 -2.78
N MET A 107 -5.46 -16.73 -1.51
CA MET A 107 -5.70 -15.36 -1.05
C MET A 107 -4.43 -14.52 -0.86
N ARG A 108 -3.25 -15.14 -0.83
CA ARG A 108 -1.96 -14.44 -0.66
C ARG A 108 -1.55 -13.66 -1.91
N GLN A 109 -2.08 -13.98 -3.08
CA GLN A 109 -1.64 -13.34 -4.32
C GLN A 109 -2.17 -11.91 -4.42
N ALA A 110 -1.26 -10.94 -4.31
CA ALA A 110 -1.57 -9.52 -4.45
C ALA A 110 -1.57 -9.11 -5.91
N ALA A 111 -2.66 -8.46 -6.35
CA ALA A 111 -2.60 -7.54 -7.48
C ALA A 111 -1.91 -6.26 -7.00
N GLU A 112 -1.09 -5.63 -7.84
CA GLU A 112 -0.58 -4.29 -7.54
C GLU A 112 -1.75 -3.31 -7.38
N PRO A 113 -1.64 -2.29 -6.51
CA PRO A 113 -2.65 -1.24 -6.46
C PRO A 113 -2.86 -0.62 -7.84
N PRO A 114 -4.10 -0.27 -8.21
CA PRO A 114 -4.36 0.35 -9.49
C PRO A 114 -3.53 1.64 -9.66
N PRO A 115 -2.98 1.91 -10.84
CA PRO A 115 -2.13 3.08 -11.10
C PRO A 115 -2.73 4.41 -10.65
N TYR A 116 -4.04 4.59 -10.77
CA TYR A 116 -4.74 5.83 -10.38
C TYR A 116 -4.67 6.13 -8.86
N VAL A 117 -4.56 5.10 -8.01
CA VAL A 117 -4.43 5.26 -6.54
C VAL A 117 -3.05 5.85 -6.21
N ILE A 118 -2.02 5.34 -6.89
CA ILE A 118 -0.65 5.81 -6.75
C ILE A 118 -0.51 7.24 -7.28
N GLU A 119 -1.11 7.54 -8.44
CA GLU A 119 -1.13 8.90 -8.98
C GLU A 119 -1.82 9.91 -8.08
N SER A 120 -2.95 9.52 -7.46
CA SER A 120 -3.71 10.41 -6.57
C SER A 120 -2.91 10.75 -5.30
N LEU A 121 -2.15 9.79 -4.77
CA LEU A 121 -1.21 10.02 -3.68
C LEU A 121 -0.09 10.98 -4.10
N PHE A 122 0.51 10.81 -5.28
CA PHE A 122 1.62 11.66 -5.71
C PHE A 122 1.21 13.08 -6.13
N ARG A 123 0.01 13.27 -6.69
CA ARG A 123 -0.48 14.60 -7.13
C ARG A 123 -0.68 15.60 -5.97
N GLY A 124 -0.72 15.14 -4.71
CA GLY A 124 -0.92 15.99 -3.54
C GLY A 124 0.34 16.31 -2.72
N LEU A 125 1.51 15.74 -3.04
CA LEU A 125 2.66 15.72 -2.14
C LEU A 125 3.82 16.58 -2.65
N GLY A 126 4.25 17.54 -1.81
CA GLY A 126 5.58 18.12 -1.94
C GLY A 126 6.67 17.15 -1.49
N SER A 127 7.93 17.41 -1.88
CA SER A 127 9.09 16.57 -1.55
C SER A 127 9.26 16.23 -0.06
N ARG A 128 8.73 17.07 0.84
CA ARG A 128 8.79 16.86 2.30
C ARG A 128 7.94 15.71 2.83
N ASN A 129 6.91 15.28 2.09
CA ASN A 129 5.98 14.24 2.55
C ASN A 129 6.18 12.91 1.80
N LEU A 130 7.14 12.85 0.86
CA LEU A 130 7.39 11.67 0.03
C LEU A 130 7.91 10.48 0.86
N GLU A 131 8.74 10.73 1.89
CA GLU A 131 9.23 9.66 2.77
C GLU A 131 8.10 9.02 3.58
N LEU A 132 7.23 9.85 4.18
CA LEU A 132 6.07 9.41 4.96
C LEU A 132 5.09 8.59 4.11
N VAL A 133 4.85 9.02 2.87
CA VAL A 133 4.00 8.29 1.94
C VAL A 133 4.68 7.03 1.40
N THR A 134 5.99 7.05 1.22
CA THR A 134 6.74 5.84 0.84
C THR A 134 6.61 4.77 1.91
N GLU A 135 6.76 5.13 3.19
CA GLU A 135 6.56 4.20 4.31
C GLU A 135 5.12 3.69 4.38
N ALA A 136 4.13 4.58 4.27
CA ALA A 136 2.72 4.19 4.25
C ALA A 136 2.37 3.27 3.07
N LEU A 137 2.94 3.51 1.89
CA LEU A 137 2.77 2.66 0.71
C LEU A 137 3.44 1.30 0.88
N MET A 138 4.65 1.26 1.44
CA MET A 138 5.37 0.03 1.74
C MET A 138 4.61 -0.81 2.78
N ASP A 139 4.04 -0.19 3.81
CA ASP A 139 3.31 -0.89 4.86
C ASP A 139 1.92 -1.35 4.40
N SER A 140 1.19 -0.50 3.67
CA SER A 140 -0.19 -0.79 3.25
C SER A 140 -0.26 -1.72 2.04
N PHE A 141 0.65 -1.56 1.07
CA PHE A 141 0.66 -2.32 -0.19
C PHE A 141 1.78 -3.37 -0.23
N GLY A 142 2.66 -3.41 0.78
CA GLY A 142 3.75 -4.37 0.85
C GLY A 142 4.74 -4.23 -0.30
N LEU A 143 4.86 -3.01 -0.86
CA LEU A 143 5.78 -2.66 -1.93
C LEU A 143 7.21 -2.55 -1.38
N SER A 144 8.21 -2.85 -2.20
CA SER A 144 9.59 -2.53 -1.84
C SER A 144 9.85 -1.03 -2.04
N LYS A 145 10.84 -0.48 -1.31
CA LYS A 145 11.29 0.90 -1.51
C LYS A 145 11.68 1.19 -2.97
N SER A 146 12.31 0.22 -3.65
CA SER A 146 12.67 0.33 -5.06
C SER A 146 11.43 0.42 -5.96
N ARG A 147 10.39 -0.39 -5.70
CA ARG A 147 9.16 -0.38 -6.49
C ARG A 147 8.38 0.91 -6.31
N VAL A 148 8.33 1.46 -5.09
CA VAL A 148 7.70 2.78 -4.85
C VAL A 148 8.45 3.89 -5.59
N SER A 149 9.79 3.83 -5.60
CA SER A 149 10.60 4.78 -6.36
C SER A 149 10.39 4.68 -7.87
N GLU A 150 10.29 3.46 -8.41
CA GLU A 150 10.00 3.23 -9.83
C GLU A 150 8.63 3.79 -10.22
N LEU A 151 7.59 3.46 -9.45
CA LEU A 151 6.23 3.97 -9.67
C LEU A 151 6.20 5.51 -9.60
N PHE A 152 6.91 6.11 -8.64
CA PHE A 152 7.02 7.56 -8.56
C PHE A 152 7.64 8.15 -9.82
N VAL A 153 8.74 7.58 -10.31
CA VAL A 153 9.41 8.05 -11.52
C VAL A 153 8.51 7.88 -12.75
N GLU A 154 7.89 6.71 -12.92
CA GLU A 154 6.99 6.42 -14.04
C GLU A 154 5.83 7.43 -14.12
N HIS A 155 5.15 7.67 -13.00
CA HIS A 155 4.00 8.58 -12.96
C HIS A 155 4.39 10.05 -12.99
N SER A 156 5.48 10.43 -12.33
CA SER A 156 5.97 11.81 -12.36
C SER A 156 6.53 12.19 -13.72
N ALA A 157 7.12 11.24 -14.46
CA ALA A 157 7.66 11.48 -15.79
C ALA A 157 6.57 11.87 -16.79
N ALA A 158 5.41 11.20 -16.77
CA ALA A 158 4.30 11.53 -17.65
C ALA A 158 3.75 12.95 -17.38
N ILE A 159 3.58 13.31 -16.10
CA ILE A 159 3.11 14.64 -15.70
C ILE A 159 4.17 15.71 -16.07
N LEU A 160 5.44 15.41 -15.86
CA LEU A 160 6.54 16.30 -16.20
C LEU A 160 6.65 16.50 -17.71
N GLU A 161 6.48 15.44 -18.49
CA GLU A 161 6.52 15.51 -19.96
C GLU A 161 5.37 16.36 -20.51
N GLU A 162 4.14 16.14 -20.04
CA GLU A 162 2.99 17.00 -20.39
C GLU A 162 3.27 18.46 -20.03
N PHE A 163 3.83 18.70 -18.84
CA PHE A 163 4.13 20.04 -18.37
C PHE A 163 5.24 20.74 -19.17
N LEU A 164 6.26 20.00 -19.62
CA LEU A 164 7.35 20.51 -20.46
C LEU A 164 6.96 20.70 -21.93
N GLN A 165 6.04 19.88 -22.45
CA GLN A 165 5.62 19.92 -23.85
C GLN A 165 4.45 20.88 -24.10
N ARG A 166 3.79 21.38 -23.05
CA ARG A 166 2.67 22.30 -23.21
C ARG A 166 3.09 23.57 -23.96
N ARG A 167 2.22 24.03 -24.84
CA ARG A 167 2.41 25.29 -25.55
C ARG A 167 2.23 26.48 -24.61
N LEU A 168 3.15 27.42 -24.69
CA LEU A 168 3.11 28.66 -23.91
C LEU A 168 2.69 29.86 -24.77
N ASP A 169 2.61 29.71 -26.09
CA ASP A 169 2.36 30.78 -27.05
C ASP A 169 0.88 31.13 -27.24
N GLU A 170 -0.02 30.43 -26.54
CA GLU A 170 -1.45 30.71 -26.53
C GLU A 170 -1.84 31.94 -25.68
N SER A 171 -0.87 32.60 -25.04
CA SER A 171 -1.11 33.76 -24.18
C SER A 171 -0.06 34.84 -24.35
N THR A 172 -0.48 36.09 -24.23
CA THR A 172 0.43 37.24 -24.15
C THR A 172 0.77 37.51 -22.69
N TYR A 173 2.07 37.53 -22.38
CA TYR A 173 2.56 37.73 -21.02
C TYR A 173 3.16 39.11 -20.88
N VAL A 174 2.72 39.82 -19.83
CA VAL A 174 3.18 41.18 -19.52
C VAL A 174 4.37 41.19 -18.57
N ALA A 175 4.58 40.09 -17.83
CA ALA A 175 5.71 39.92 -16.92
C ALA A 175 6.11 38.44 -16.82
N VAL A 176 7.39 38.19 -16.52
CA VAL A 176 7.94 36.87 -16.25
C VAL A 176 8.82 36.95 -15.00
N PHE A 177 8.59 36.04 -14.06
CA PHE A 177 9.41 35.85 -12.86
C PHE A 177 10.24 34.58 -13.01
N ILE A 178 11.53 34.67 -12.72
CA ILE A 178 12.44 33.52 -12.73
C ILE A 178 13.04 33.42 -11.33
N ASP A 179 12.86 32.27 -10.69
CA ASP A 179 13.47 31.97 -9.39
C ASP A 179 14.29 30.69 -9.48
N GLY A 180 15.38 30.63 -8.72
CA GLY A 180 16.31 29.52 -8.72
C GLY A 180 16.55 29.01 -7.30
N LYS A 181 16.40 27.69 -7.11
CA LYS A 181 16.67 27.04 -5.83
C LYS A 181 17.67 25.91 -5.98
N CYS A 182 18.75 25.98 -5.21
CA CYS A 182 19.71 24.89 -5.12
C CYS A 182 19.24 23.85 -4.09
N ILE A 183 19.12 22.59 -4.53
CA ILE A 183 18.80 21.44 -3.68
C ILE A 183 19.83 20.35 -3.97
N GLN A 184 20.58 19.92 -2.94
CA GLN A 184 21.60 18.87 -3.06
C GLN A 184 22.59 19.08 -4.23
N GLY A 185 22.98 20.33 -4.50
CA GLY A 185 23.90 20.69 -5.57
C GLY A 185 23.28 20.76 -6.98
N GLN A 186 21.97 20.51 -7.09
CA GLN A 186 21.20 20.71 -8.33
C GLN A 186 20.44 22.03 -8.26
N ASN A 187 20.47 22.81 -9.34
CA ASN A 187 19.71 24.05 -9.45
C ASN A 187 18.37 23.77 -10.11
N ILE A 188 17.29 24.00 -9.38
CA ILE A 188 15.92 23.98 -9.90
C ILE A 188 15.57 25.42 -10.25
N VAL A 189 15.30 25.68 -11.52
CA VAL A 189 14.80 26.98 -12.00
C VAL A 189 13.30 26.84 -12.20
N SER A 190 12.52 27.74 -11.60
CA SER A 190 11.09 27.85 -11.86
C SER A 190 10.79 29.18 -12.49
N VAL A 191 9.95 29.17 -13.51
CA VAL A 191 9.55 30.36 -14.24
C VAL A 191 8.04 30.55 -14.09
N ILE A 192 7.59 31.79 -13.88
CA ILE A 192 6.16 32.14 -13.76
C ILE A 192 5.87 33.33 -14.67
N GLY A 193 5.07 33.12 -15.70
CA GLY A 193 4.52 34.18 -16.54
C GLY A 193 3.24 34.77 -15.94
N VAL A 194 3.01 36.06 -16.15
CA VAL A 194 1.76 36.76 -15.84
C VAL A 194 1.13 37.25 -17.14
N THR A 195 -0.13 36.87 -17.39
CA THR A 195 -0.87 37.27 -18.60
C THR A 195 -1.40 38.70 -18.49
N GLU A 196 -1.87 39.26 -19.60
CA GLU A 196 -2.58 40.57 -19.61
C GLU A 196 -3.79 40.60 -18.68
N ALA A 197 -4.45 39.45 -18.47
CA ALA A 197 -5.56 39.29 -17.52
C ALA A 197 -5.11 39.22 -16.04
N GLY A 198 -3.80 39.21 -15.77
CA GLY A 198 -3.23 39.09 -14.42
C GLY A 198 -3.14 37.66 -13.91
N GLU A 199 -3.34 36.65 -14.77
CA GLU A 199 -3.28 35.24 -14.38
C GLU A 199 -1.83 34.73 -14.36
N LYS A 200 -1.51 33.88 -13.39
CA LYS A 200 -0.16 33.34 -13.18
C LYS A 200 -0.04 31.95 -13.76
N TYR A 201 0.92 31.75 -14.67
CA TYR A 201 1.21 30.47 -15.30
C TYR A 201 2.66 30.05 -15.05
N ARG A 202 2.87 28.86 -14.46
CA ARG A 202 4.22 28.30 -14.26
C ARG A 202 4.79 27.73 -15.56
N TRP A 203 5.91 28.24 -16.05
CA TRP A 203 6.64 27.79 -17.23
C TRP A 203 7.77 26.83 -16.82
N GLY A 204 7.48 25.55 -16.58
CA GLY A 204 8.52 24.61 -16.13
C GLY A 204 8.88 24.70 -14.65
#